data_AF-A0A2T7BGS1-F1
#
_entry.id   AF-A0A2T7BGS1-F1
#
_cell.length_a   1.000
_cell.length_b   1.000
_cell.length_c   1.000
_cell.angle_alpha   90.00
_cell.angle_beta   90.00
_cell.angle_gamma   90.00
#
_symmetry.space_group_name_H-M   'P 1'
#
loop_
_entity.id
_entity.type
_entity.pdbx_description
1 polymer ?
#
loop_
_entity_poly.entity_id
_entity_poly.type
_entity_poly.pdbx_seq_one_letter_code
_entity_poly.pdbx_strand_id
1 'polypeptide(L)'
;MEQQHTVIVAVDEQDYHFRVRAHHHEGYTEYTVTPGEDADAVRNLVPQAVKLIYRNGEVTYDERFQSDAEKALQYDIWRAVKEQILEQ
;
A
#
# COMPACT_ATOMS: atom_id res chain seq x y z
N MET A 1 10.15 4.18 14.61
CA MET A 1 9.67 2.86 15.11
C MET A 1 9.14 2.08 13.92
N GLU A 2 9.52 0.81 13.75
CA GLU A 2 9.02 -0.04 12.67
C GLU A 2 7.90 -0.95 13.19
N GLN A 3 6.82 -1.08 12.41
CA GLN A 3 5.73 -2.03 12.64
C GLN A 3 5.40 -2.79 11.36
N GLN A 4 4.97 -4.04 11.49
CA GLN A 4 4.59 -4.89 10.37
C GLN A 4 3.11 -5.25 10.48
N HIS A 5 2.40 -5.09 9.36
CA HIS A 5 0.96 -5.30 9.23
C HIS A 5 0.68 -6.13 7.97
N THR A 6 -0.49 -6.75 7.93
CA THR A 6 -1.06 -7.31 6.70
C THR A 6 -2.36 -6.56 6.42
N VAL A 7 -2.51 -6.05 5.21
CA VAL A 7 -3.75 -5.44 4.74
C VAL A 7 -4.36 -6.29 3.64
N ILE A 8 -5.68 -6.28 3.57
CA ILE A 8 -6.46 -6.93 2.51
C ILE A 8 -6.89 -5.84 1.53
N VAL A 9 -6.59 -6.02 0.25
CA VAL A 9 -6.96 -5.09 -0.83
C VAL A 9 -7.88 -5.84 -1.78
N ALA A 10 -9.11 -5.34 -1.94
CA ALA A 10 -10.06 -5.84 -2.92
C ALA A 10 -9.73 -5.24 -4.31
N VAL A 11 -9.46 -6.09 -5.30
CA VAL A 11 -9.22 -5.73 -6.71
C VAL A 11 -10.12 -6.61 -7.57
N ASP A 12 -10.97 -6.01 -8.40
CA ASP A 12 -11.92 -6.72 -9.26
C ASP A 12 -12.73 -7.80 -8.52
N GLU A 13 -13.28 -7.46 -7.35
CA GLU A 13 -14.08 -8.34 -6.46
C GLU A 13 -13.31 -9.51 -5.82
N GLN A 14 -11.98 -9.53 -5.95
CA GLN A 14 -11.10 -10.50 -5.31
C GLN A 14 -10.21 -9.85 -4.27
N ASP A 15 -10.10 -10.48 -3.10
CA ASP A 15 -9.25 -10.05 -2.00
C ASP A 15 -7.82 -10.56 -2.18
N TYR A 16 -6.85 -9.65 -2.00
CA TYR A 16 -5.42 -9.94 -2.05
C TYR A 16 -4.71 -9.44 -0.80
N HIS A 17 -3.78 -10.22 -0.26
CA HIS A 17 -3.01 -9.83 0.91
C HIS A 17 -1.75 -9.06 0.52
N PHE A 18 -1.51 -7.97 1.23
CA PHE A 18 -0.29 -7.19 1.11
C PHE A 18 0.38 -7.03 2.47
N ARG A 19 1.69 -7.23 2.50
CA ARG A 19 2.53 -6.97 3.68
C ARG A 19 2.92 -5.50 3.69
N VAL A 20 2.64 -4.84 4.80
CA VAL A 20 2.93 -3.42 5.01
C VAL A 20 3.95 -3.27 6.12
N ARG A 21 5.06 -2.60 5.83
CA ARG A 21 6.00 -2.12 6.84
C ARG A 21 5.79 -0.63 7.03
N ALA A 22 5.36 -0.24 8.23
CA ALA A 22 5.20 1.15 8.63
C ALA A 22 6.46 1.61 9.38
N HIS A 23 7.13 2.63 8.88
CA HIS A 23 8.26 3.27 9.52
C HIS A 23 7.89 4.68 9.96
N HIS A 24 7.74 4.87 11.27
CA HIS A 24 7.39 6.17 11.85
C HIS A 24 8.63 7.03 12.05
N HIS A 25 8.57 8.22 11.45
CA HIS A 25 9.55 9.30 11.57
C HIS A 25 8.93 10.50 12.29
N GLU A 26 9.76 11.49 12.64
CA GLU A 26 9.25 12.75 13.16
C GLU A 26 8.48 13.50 12.06
N GLY A 27 7.16 13.64 12.25
CA GLY A 27 6.29 14.40 11.36
C GLY A 27 5.86 13.70 10.08
N TYR A 28 6.16 12.41 9.87
CA TYR A 28 5.60 11.60 8.78
C TYR A 28 5.73 10.09 9.06
N THR A 29 4.98 9.27 8.33
CA THR A 29 5.14 7.80 8.32
C THR A 29 5.35 7.32 6.89
N GLU A 30 6.37 6.48 6.68
CA GLU A 30 6.61 5.78 5.42
C GLU A 30 5.96 4.39 5.51
N TYR A 31 5.21 4.00 4.47
CA TYR A 31 4.66 2.66 4.31
C TYR A 31 5.31 2.01 3.10
N THR A 32 6.02 0.91 3.32
CA THR A 32 6.49 0.04 2.25
C THR A 32 5.54 -1.16 2.12
N VAL A 33 4.88 -1.28 0.99
CA VAL A 33 3.87 -2.31 0.73
C VAL A 33 4.41 -3.32 -0.29
N THR A 34 4.31 -4.61 0.04
CA THR A 34 4.78 -5.71 -0.81
C THR A 34 3.67 -6.74 -1.02
N PRO A 35 3.52 -7.29 -2.24
CA PRO A 35 2.59 -8.37 -2.50
C PRO A 35 2.80 -9.57 -1.55
N GLY A 36 1.69 -10.16 -1.10
CA GLY A 36 1.61 -11.46 -0.41
C GLY A 36 1.78 -12.63 -1.38
N GLU A 37 1.59 -13.86 -0.87
CA GLU A 37 1.70 -15.09 -1.69
C GLU A 37 0.53 -15.28 -2.66
N ASP A 38 -0.64 -14.74 -2.32
CA ASP A 38 -1.88 -14.80 -3.10
C ASP A 38 -2.01 -13.66 -4.12
N ALA A 39 -1.13 -12.66 -4.05
CA ALA A 39 -1.11 -11.49 -4.92
C ALA A 39 -0.46 -11.74 -6.30
N ASP A 40 -0.28 -13.00 -6.71
CA ASP A 40 0.33 -13.35 -7.99
C ASP A 40 -0.46 -12.82 -9.20
N ALA A 41 -1.79 -12.78 -9.11
CA ALA A 41 -2.64 -12.23 -10.16
C ALA A 41 -2.44 -10.73 -10.38
N VAL A 42 -2.10 -9.99 -9.31
CA VAL A 42 -1.87 -8.53 -9.34
C VAL A 42 -0.38 -8.16 -9.35
N ARG A 43 0.53 -9.16 -9.31
CA ARG A 43 1.99 -8.95 -9.27
C ARG A 43 2.51 -8.18 -10.49
N ASN A 44 1.86 -8.32 -11.64
CA ASN A 44 2.21 -7.56 -12.85
C ASN A 44 1.92 -6.05 -12.71
N LEU A 45 1.00 -5.68 -11.82
CA LEU A 45 0.66 -4.28 -11.50
C LEU A 45 1.51 -3.71 -10.35
N VAL A 46 2.18 -4.58 -9.60
CA VAL A 46 3.09 -4.21 -8.49
C VAL A 46 4.38 -5.02 -8.63
N PRO A 47 5.20 -4.74 -9.66
CA PRO A 47 6.43 -5.50 -9.90
C PRO A 47 7.48 -5.27 -8.79
N GLN A 48 7.29 -4.24 -7.97
CA GLN A 48 8.18 -3.81 -6.91
C GLN A 48 7.36 -3.30 -5.73
N ALA A 49 7.99 -3.17 -4.56
CA ALA A 49 7.33 -2.59 -3.40
C ALA A 49 6.78 -1.18 -3.70
N VAL A 50 5.53 -0.93 -3.33
CA VAL A 50 4.90 0.39 -3.36
C VAL A 50 5.39 1.18 -2.14
N LYS A 51 5.83 2.41 -2.35
CA LYS A 51 6.18 3.33 -1.26
C LYS A 51 5.14 4.43 -1.13
N LEU A 52 4.57 4.59 0.06
CA LEU A 52 3.62 5.64 0.38
C LEU A 52 4.17 6.47 1.54
N ILE A 53 4.06 7.79 1.47
CA ILE A 53 4.44 8.69 2.56
C ILE A 53 3.19 9.41 3.04
N TYR A 54 2.83 9.23 4.31
CA TYR A 54 1.72 9.93 4.94
C TYR A 54 2.22 11.06 5.84
N ARG A 55 1.74 12.28 5.57
CA ARG A 55 2.12 13.49 6.30
C ARG A 55 0.94 14.46 6.34
N ASN A 56 0.58 14.92 7.53
CA ASN A 56 -0.44 15.96 7.74
C ASN A 56 -1.80 15.70 7.04
N GLY A 57 -2.26 14.45 6.98
CA GLY A 57 -3.53 14.09 6.34
C GLY A 57 -3.42 13.81 4.84
N GLU A 58 -2.24 14.01 4.24
CA GLU A 58 -2.00 13.80 2.82
C GLU A 58 -1.07 12.60 2.60
N VAL A 59 -1.30 11.87 1.52
CA VAL A 59 -0.45 10.77 1.07
C VAL A 59 0.29 11.18 -0.21
N THR A 60 1.59 10.89 -0.23
CA THR A 60 2.41 10.91 -1.45
C THR A 60 2.54 9.50 -1.97
N TYR A 61 2.20 9.30 -3.24
CA TYR A 61 2.25 8.02 -3.95
C TYR A 61 3.61 7.79 -4.62
N ASP A 62 3.88 6.55 -4.98
CA ASP A 62 5.10 6.18 -5.69
C ASP A 62 5.01 6.59 -7.17
N GLU A 63 5.86 7.53 -7.58
CA GLU A 63 5.89 8.04 -8.95
C GLU A 63 6.38 7.01 -9.98
N ARG A 64 6.90 5.84 -9.56
CA ARG A 64 7.36 4.81 -10.51
C ARG A 64 6.21 4.10 -11.22
N PHE A 65 5.00 4.18 -10.67
CA PHE A 65 3.77 3.56 -11.16
C PHE A 65 3.03 4.55 -12.04
N GLN A 66 2.96 4.28 -13.35
CA GLN A 66 2.60 5.29 -14.35
C GLN A 66 1.33 4.94 -15.11
N SER A 67 1.02 3.66 -15.30
CA SER A 67 -0.23 3.24 -15.94
C SER A 67 -1.44 3.47 -15.05
N ASP A 68 -2.62 3.60 -15.66
CA ASP A 68 -3.87 3.84 -14.92
C ASP A 68 -4.20 2.67 -13.98
N ALA A 69 -3.92 1.43 -14.39
CA ALA A 69 -4.13 0.23 -13.57
C ALA A 69 -3.17 0.18 -12.36
N GLU A 70 -1.90 0.51 -12.56
CA GLU A 70 -0.91 0.64 -11.47
C GLU A 70 -1.31 1.72 -10.47
N LYS A 71 -1.77 2.89 -10.96
CA LYS A 71 -2.24 3.99 -10.12
C LYS A 71 -3.50 3.60 -9.35
N ALA A 72 -4.48 2.97 -10.01
CA ALA A 72 -5.69 2.48 -9.37
C ALA A 72 -5.35 1.54 -8.20
N LEU A 73 -4.47 0.57 -8.42
CA LEU A 73 -4.04 -0.35 -7.38
C LEU A 73 -3.31 0.36 -6.23
N GLN A 74 -2.47 1.36 -6.51
CA GLN A 74 -1.87 2.17 -5.44
C GLN A 74 -2.92 2.93 -4.60
N TYR A 75 -3.99 3.43 -5.23
CA TYR A 75 -5.09 4.06 -4.50
C TYR A 75 -5.83 3.07 -3.61
N ASP A 76 -6.12 1.87 -4.11
CA ASP A 76 -6.78 0.82 -3.34
C ASP A 76 -5.89 0.33 -2.17
N ILE A 77 -4.59 0.18 -2.39
CA ILE A 77 -3.60 -0.12 -1.34
C ILE A 77 -3.62 0.97 -0.26
N TRP A 78 -3.58 2.25 -0.65
CA TRP A 78 -3.63 3.34 0.33
C TRP A 78 -4.94 3.34 1.13
N ARG A 79 -6.09 3.13 0.47
CA ARG A 79 -7.39 3.02 1.14
C ARG A 79 -7.35 1.92 2.21
N ALA A 80 -6.87 0.73 1.85
CA ALA A 80 -6.74 -0.38 2.80
C ALA A 80 -5.78 -0.07 3.96
N VAL A 81 -4.63 0.57 3.70
CA VAL A 81 -3.71 1.01 4.76
C VAL A 81 -4.39 1.98 5.71
N LYS A 82 -5.10 2.99 5.19
CA LYS A 82 -5.79 3.99 6.01
C LYS A 82 -6.85 3.34 6.91
N GLU A 83 -7.74 2.56 6.32
CA GLU A 83 -8.86 1.92 7.03
C GLU A 83 -8.41 0.86 8.03
N GLN A 84 -7.41 0.04 7.68
CA GLN A 84 -7.03 -1.14 8.47
C GLN A 84 -5.83 -0.89 9.40
N ILE A 85 -5.09 0.20 9.25
CA ILE A 85 -3.94 0.51 10.11
C ILE A 85 -4.10 1.85 10.83
N LEU A 86 -4.53 2.92 10.13
CA LEU A 86 -4.55 4.27 10.73
C LEU A 86 -5.83 4.56 11.51
N GLU A 87 -6.97 4.00 11.09
CA GLU A 87 -8.29 4.27 11.66
C GLU A 87 -8.76 3.25 12.70
N GLN A 88 -7.84 2.39 13.19
CA GLN A 88 -8.09 1.45 14.29
C GLN A 88 -7.93 2.10 15.68
#